data_AF-A0A2L1KCR7-F1
#
_entry.id   AF-A0A2L1KCR7-F1
#
_cell.length_a   1.000
_cell.length_b   1.000
_cell.length_c   1.000
_cell.angle_alpha   90.00
_cell.angle_beta   90.00
_cell.angle_gamma   90.00
#
_symmetry.space_group_name_H-M   'P 1'
#
loop_
_entity.id
_entity.type
_entity.pdbx_description
1 polymer ?
#
loop_
_entity_poly.entity_id
_entity_poly.type
_entity_poly.pdbx_seq_one_letter_code
_entity_poly.pdbx_strand_id
1 'polypeptide(L)'
;MSLQNKFKNFHDAIKLGRKDLEYTTARLKDESITADIVERFKEDGYPVIEDFIQGSLATFTGIREKGQDFDIDRAIVIEAELAPENPITPKLAVLEVLEGRGFKNAKIKKPCVTADYKADDLHIDIPIYRKYDNGQYELAVGKKHSAEDNREWAKSAPRELIDWVNNYDANEAYGSNKHDQFRRIVRYLKRWRNFTFGDDVRRKIYSIGIAVMVKESFVSSINDEGFPDDLTALRKTIDHILNYRSYFTQVDVDKYSVNVTLPVCPYRDIFHSSSIVTGTQFRNKLSALLKTLDKVADEEQESKQCELLRNAFGEDFPECAETSSASSNAVKTVFASAGVVGTSQGA
;
A
#
# COMPACT_ATOMS: atom_id res chain seq x y z
N MET A 1 1.84 1.36 26.67
CA MET A 1 2.17 0.30 25.69
C MET A 1 3.21 0.91 24.79
N SER A 2 4.41 0.32 24.58
CA SER A 2 5.47 1.05 23.86
C SER A 2 4.97 1.64 22.53
N LEU A 3 5.49 2.82 22.16
CA LEU A 3 5.07 3.52 20.94
C LEU A 3 5.22 2.62 19.70
N GLN A 4 6.27 1.80 19.65
CA GLN A 4 6.46 0.80 18.59
C GLN A 4 5.32 -0.22 18.51
N ASN A 5 4.78 -0.68 19.64
CA ASN A 5 3.63 -1.59 19.62
C ASN A 5 2.37 -0.90 19.10
N LYS A 6 2.22 0.41 19.32
CA LYS A 6 1.13 1.18 18.71
C LYS A 6 1.26 1.32 17.21
N PHE A 7 2.48 1.53 16.69
CA PHE A 7 2.74 1.46 15.25
C PHE A 7 2.40 0.08 14.68
N LYS A 8 2.73 -1.01 15.38
CA LYS A 8 2.31 -2.36 14.98
C LYS A 8 0.79 -2.53 14.98
N ASN A 9 0.09 -2.05 16.00
CA ASN A 9 -1.39 -2.09 16.03
C ASN A 9 -2.00 -1.27 14.89
N PHE A 10 -1.47 -0.08 14.61
CA PHE A 10 -1.88 0.73 13.47
C PHE A 10 -1.63 -0.01 12.15
N HIS A 11 -0.46 -0.65 12.00
CA HIS A 11 -0.15 -1.49 10.85
C HIS A 11 -1.19 -2.61 10.67
N ASP A 12 -1.52 -3.35 11.73
CA ASP A 12 -2.48 -4.46 11.66
C ASP A 12 -3.92 -3.97 11.40
N ALA A 13 -4.28 -2.78 11.91
CA ALA A 13 -5.56 -2.15 11.62
C ALA A 13 -5.72 -1.85 10.12
N ILE A 14 -4.67 -1.37 9.46
CA ILE A 14 -4.73 -0.93 8.06
C ILE A 14 -4.25 -1.98 7.06
N LYS A 15 -3.58 -3.05 7.47
CA LYS A 15 -3.00 -4.04 6.55
C LYS A 15 -4.11 -4.82 5.83
N LEU A 16 -3.93 -4.99 4.52
CA LEU A 16 -4.68 -5.96 3.73
C LEU A 16 -3.72 -6.82 2.91
N GLY A 17 -3.91 -8.13 2.98
CA GLY A 17 -3.21 -9.13 2.20
C GLY A 17 -4.18 -10.09 1.52
N ARG A 18 -3.76 -10.64 0.37
CA ARG A 18 -4.60 -11.56 -0.44
C ARG A 18 -4.99 -12.86 0.29
N LYS A 19 -4.24 -13.23 1.34
CA LYS A 19 -4.50 -14.42 2.16
C LYS A 19 -5.35 -14.13 3.39
N ASP A 20 -5.71 -12.88 3.65
CA ASP A 20 -6.53 -12.52 4.80
C ASP A 20 -7.95 -13.06 4.63
N LEU A 21 -8.57 -13.48 5.73
CA LEU A 21 -9.89 -14.13 5.71
C LEU A 21 -10.94 -13.23 5.05
N GLU A 22 -10.91 -11.94 5.35
CA GLU A 22 -11.80 -10.92 4.81
C GLU A 22 -11.70 -10.79 3.28
N TYR A 23 -10.54 -11.14 2.69
CA TYR A 23 -10.32 -11.10 1.24
C TYR A 23 -10.77 -12.38 0.51
N THR A 24 -11.26 -13.39 1.24
CA THR A 24 -11.57 -14.71 0.65
C THR A 24 -12.65 -14.62 -0.44
N THR A 25 -13.72 -13.88 -0.21
CA THR A 25 -14.80 -13.72 -1.19
C THR A 25 -14.31 -13.02 -2.45
N ALA A 26 -13.55 -11.93 -2.30
CA ALA A 26 -12.91 -11.22 -3.42
C ALA A 26 -12.02 -12.17 -4.22
N ARG A 27 -11.19 -12.97 -3.57
CA ARG A 27 -10.33 -13.99 -4.21
C ARG A 27 -11.11 -15.05 -4.98
N LEU A 28 -12.18 -15.60 -4.42
CA LEU A 28 -12.97 -16.62 -5.11
C LEU A 28 -13.67 -16.04 -6.36
N LYS A 29 -14.09 -14.77 -6.29
CA LYS A 29 -14.64 -14.06 -7.45
C LYS A 29 -13.58 -13.79 -8.51
N ASP A 30 -12.38 -13.31 -8.12
CA ASP A 30 -11.21 -13.16 -8.99
C ASP A 30 -10.98 -14.42 -9.82
N GLU A 31 -10.90 -15.58 -9.14
CA GLU A 31 -10.64 -16.88 -9.77
C GLU A 31 -11.77 -17.28 -10.74
N SER A 32 -13.04 -17.10 -10.35
CA SER A 32 -14.17 -17.41 -11.23
C SER A 32 -14.28 -16.50 -12.45
N ILE A 33 -14.01 -15.20 -12.31
CA ILE A 33 -14.04 -14.24 -13.43
C ILE A 33 -12.87 -14.51 -14.38
N THR A 34 -11.71 -14.84 -13.84
CA THR A 34 -10.52 -15.17 -14.63
C THR A 34 -10.79 -16.39 -15.51
N ALA A 35 -11.46 -17.42 -14.99
CA ALA A 35 -11.83 -18.61 -15.77
C ALA A 35 -12.71 -18.26 -16.99
N ASP A 36 -13.72 -17.41 -16.83
CA ASP A 36 -14.59 -16.98 -17.94
C ASP A 36 -13.82 -16.14 -18.98
N ILE A 37 -12.91 -15.27 -18.52
CA ILE A 37 -12.05 -14.48 -19.43
C ILE A 37 -11.13 -15.40 -20.23
N VAL A 38 -10.53 -16.41 -19.59
CA VAL A 38 -9.65 -17.39 -20.25
C VAL A 38 -10.40 -18.14 -21.35
N GLU A 39 -11.62 -18.63 -21.08
CA GLU A 39 -12.40 -19.33 -22.11
C GLU A 39 -12.81 -18.37 -23.24
N ARG A 40 -13.26 -17.15 -22.90
CA ARG A 40 -13.60 -16.14 -23.91
C ARG A 40 -12.44 -15.83 -24.85
N PHE A 41 -11.23 -15.66 -24.31
CA PHE A 41 -10.04 -15.32 -25.09
C PHE A 41 -9.60 -16.47 -26.01
N LYS A 42 -9.80 -17.71 -25.57
CA LYS A 42 -9.57 -18.90 -26.37
C LYS A 42 -10.56 -19.00 -27.52
N GLU A 43 -11.84 -18.70 -27.31
CA GLU A 43 -12.86 -18.64 -28.36
C GLU A 43 -12.57 -17.52 -29.39
N ASP A 44 -12.07 -16.38 -28.93
CA ASP A 44 -11.72 -15.24 -29.79
C ASP A 44 -10.40 -15.45 -30.58
N GLY A 45 -9.65 -16.53 -30.33
CA GLY A 45 -8.44 -16.88 -31.08
C GLY A 45 -7.13 -16.29 -30.55
N TYR A 46 -7.13 -15.70 -29.35
CA TYR A 46 -5.92 -15.20 -28.66
C TYR A 46 -5.89 -15.72 -27.22
N PRO A 47 -5.61 -17.02 -27.01
CA PRO A 47 -5.70 -17.63 -25.69
C PRO A 47 -4.80 -16.95 -24.66
N VAL A 48 -5.26 -16.90 -23.42
CA VAL A 48 -4.47 -16.42 -22.28
C VAL A 48 -3.33 -17.41 -22.01
N ILE A 49 -2.10 -16.92 -22.01
CA ILE A 49 -0.90 -17.72 -21.72
C ILE A 49 -0.41 -17.60 -20.29
N GLU A 50 -0.73 -16.48 -19.64
CA GLU A 50 -0.46 -16.28 -18.23
C GLU A 50 -1.43 -15.23 -17.65
N ASP A 51 -1.68 -15.36 -16.35
CA ASP A 51 -2.33 -14.34 -15.54
C ASP A 51 -1.55 -14.16 -14.23
N PHE A 52 -1.61 -12.97 -13.65
CA PHE A 52 -1.00 -12.71 -12.34
C PHE A 52 -1.63 -11.51 -11.62
N ILE A 53 -1.53 -11.50 -10.29
CA ILE A 53 -1.92 -10.35 -9.47
C ILE A 53 -0.88 -9.26 -9.63
N GLN A 54 -1.35 -8.02 -9.79
CA GLN A 54 -0.56 -6.81 -9.76
C GLN A 54 -0.96 -5.94 -8.56
N GLY A 55 -0.46 -4.71 -8.57
CA GLY A 55 -0.84 -3.70 -7.59
C GLY A 55 -0.40 -4.04 -6.18
N SER A 56 -1.13 -3.48 -5.21
CA SER A 56 -0.64 -3.43 -3.83
C SER A 56 -0.67 -4.78 -3.11
N LEU A 57 -1.48 -5.73 -3.59
CA LEU A 57 -1.50 -7.10 -3.08
C LEU A 57 -0.28 -7.90 -3.55
N ALA A 58 0.17 -7.71 -4.79
CA ALA A 58 1.39 -8.33 -5.30
C ALA A 58 2.66 -7.80 -4.61
N THR A 59 2.65 -6.53 -4.20
CA THR A 59 3.79 -5.90 -3.53
C THR A 59 3.71 -5.97 -2.00
N PHE A 60 2.74 -6.68 -1.44
CA PHE A 60 2.51 -6.78 0.02
C PHE A 60 2.46 -5.42 0.73
N THR A 61 1.84 -4.42 0.08
CA THR A 61 1.63 -3.06 0.62
C THR A 61 0.16 -2.65 0.55
N GLY A 62 -0.75 -3.62 0.36
CA GLY A 62 -2.19 -3.44 0.45
C GLY A 62 -2.60 -2.80 1.78
N ILE A 63 -3.54 -1.87 1.70
CA ILE A 63 -4.18 -1.26 2.85
C ILE A 63 -5.69 -1.45 2.73
N ARG A 64 -6.38 -1.49 3.87
CA ARG A 64 -7.84 -1.42 3.97
C ARG A 64 -8.26 -0.13 4.65
N GLU A 65 -9.42 0.37 4.27
CA GLU A 65 -10.12 1.45 4.98
C GLU A 65 -11.58 1.04 5.16
N LYS A 66 -12.17 1.43 6.28
CA LYS A 66 -13.57 1.08 6.57
C LYS A 66 -14.48 1.66 5.48
N GLY A 67 -15.28 0.79 4.85
CA GLY A 67 -16.23 1.16 3.80
C GLY A 67 -15.60 1.41 2.43
N GLN A 68 -14.34 0.99 2.20
CA GLN A 68 -13.77 0.93 0.86
C GLN A 68 -13.85 -0.49 0.28
N ASP A 69 -14.02 -0.53 -1.03
CA ASP A 69 -14.02 -1.76 -1.80
C ASP A 69 -12.65 -2.45 -1.75
N PHE A 70 -12.66 -3.77 -1.81
CA PHE A 70 -11.47 -4.57 -2.06
C PHE A 70 -11.03 -4.40 -3.53
N ASP A 71 -9.80 -3.96 -3.72
CA ASP A 71 -9.19 -3.81 -5.05
C ASP A 71 -8.54 -5.13 -5.52
N ILE A 72 -9.01 -5.67 -6.65
CA ILE A 72 -8.32 -6.72 -7.41
C ILE A 72 -7.68 -6.12 -8.65
N ASP A 73 -6.34 -6.15 -8.71
CA ASP A 73 -5.57 -5.86 -9.91
C ASP A 73 -5.13 -7.17 -10.59
N ARG A 74 -5.89 -7.67 -11.57
CA ARG A 74 -5.56 -8.92 -12.29
C ARG A 74 -5.04 -8.63 -13.70
N ALA A 75 -3.77 -8.96 -13.95
CA ALA A 75 -3.24 -8.97 -15.29
C ALA A 75 -3.66 -10.23 -16.06
N ILE A 76 -4.10 -10.02 -17.30
CA ILE A 76 -4.33 -11.04 -18.32
C ILE A 76 -3.28 -10.86 -19.41
N VAL A 77 -2.66 -11.94 -19.86
CA VAL A 77 -1.59 -11.89 -20.86
C VAL A 77 -1.85 -12.85 -22.00
N ILE A 78 -1.72 -12.34 -23.22
CA ILE A 78 -1.80 -13.09 -24.47
C ILE A 78 -0.47 -13.07 -25.21
N GLU A 79 -0.27 -13.99 -26.15
CA GLU A 79 0.89 -13.97 -27.05
C GLU A 79 0.82 -12.76 -27.98
N ALA A 80 1.95 -12.07 -28.17
CA ALA A 80 2.01 -10.91 -29.04
C ALA A 80 1.72 -11.24 -30.51
N GLU A 81 2.06 -12.46 -30.96
CA GLU A 81 1.81 -12.91 -32.33
C GLU A 81 0.33 -13.14 -32.64
N LEU A 82 -0.44 -13.55 -31.63
CA LEU A 82 -1.89 -13.80 -31.74
C LEU A 82 -2.72 -12.57 -31.33
N ALA A 83 -2.10 -11.58 -30.69
CA ALA A 83 -2.79 -10.42 -30.17
C ALA A 83 -3.41 -9.56 -31.30
N PRO A 84 -4.67 -9.09 -31.14
CA PRO A 84 -5.25 -8.14 -32.07
C PRO A 84 -4.42 -6.87 -32.21
N GLU A 85 -4.32 -6.33 -33.42
CA GLU A 85 -3.59 -5.07 -33.68
C GLU A 85 -4.18 -3.92 -32.84
N ASN A 86 -5.51 -3.83 -32.78
CA ASN A 86 -6.19 -2.85 -31.95
C ASN A 86 -6.18 -3.30 -30.47
N PRO A 87 -5.46 -2.58 -29.57
CA PRO A 87 -5.36 -2.95 -28.16
C PRO A 87 -6.69 -2.85 -27.39
N ILE A 88 -7.71 -2.24 -27.98
CA ILE A 88 -9.05 -2.14 -27.37
C ILE A 88 -9.88 -3.42 -27.60
N THR A 89 -9.60 -4.20 -28.64
CA THR A 89 -10.32 -5.43 -28.95
C THR A 89 -10.38 -6.40 -27.76
N PRO A 90 -9.26 -6.83 -27.15
CA PRO A 90 -9.33 -7.73 -26.00
C PRO A 90 -9.98 -7.09 -24.76
N LYS A 91 -9.96 -5.74 -24.64
CA LYS A 91 -10.67 -5.03 -23.56
C LYS A 91 -12.18 -5.07 -23.71
N LEU A 92 -12.69 -5.12 -24.94
CA LEU A 92 -14.12 -5.29 -25.19
C LEU A 92 -14.59 -6.68 -24.76
N ALA A 93 -13.80 -7.72 -25.05
CA ALA A 93 -14.10 -9.08 -24.61
C ALA A 93 -14.18 -9.19 -23.07
N VAL A 94 -13.21 -8.61 -22.36
CA VAL A 94 -13.27 -8.54 -20.88
C VAL A 94 -14.49 -7.75 -20.41
N LEU A 95 -14.79 -6.59 -21.02
CA LEU A 95 -15.95 -5.78 -20.66
C LEU A 95 -17.26 -6.58 -20.76
N GLU A 96 -17.44 -7.33 -21.85
CA GLU A 96 -18.62 -8.17 -22.07
C GLU A 96 -18.75 -9.28 -21.03
N VAL A 97 -17.64 -9.93 -20.64
CA VAL A 97 -17.63 -10.92 -19.55
C VAL A 97 -18.10 -10.28 -18.24
N LEU A 98 -17.56 -9.11 -17.89
CA LEU A 98 -17.94 -8.42 -16.66
C LEU A 98 -19.42 -7.98 -16.67
N GLU A 99 -19.89 -7.41 -17.77
CA GLU A 99 -21.29 -7.01 -17.94
C GLU A 99 -22.23 -8.22 -17.87
N GLY A 100 -21.88 -9.34 -18.52
CA GLY A 100 -22.64 -10.59 -18.48
C GLY A 100 -22.75 -11.19 -17.08
N ARG A 101 -21.75 -10.97 -16.22
CA ARG A 101 -21.75 -11.38 -14.81
C ARG A 101 -22.47 -10.39 -13.87
N GLY A 102 -23.05 -9.33 -14.43
CA GLY A 102 -23.83 -8.34 -13.67
C GLY A 102 -22.99 -7.33 -12.88
N PHE A 103 -21.72 -7.14 -13.25
CA PHE A 103 -20.92 -6.05 -12.69
C PHE A 103 -21.52 -4.69 -13.08
N LYS A 104 -21.44 -3.73 -12.15
CA LYS A 104 -21.91 -2.36 -12.37
C LYS A 104 -20.73 -1.47 -12.74
N ASN A 105 -21.03 -0.36 -13.41
CA ASN A 105 -20.04 0.64 -13.82
C ASN A 105 -18.86 0.07 -14.63
N ALA A 106 -19.07 -1.09 -15.28
CA ALA A 106 -18.07 -1.72 -16.10
C ALA A 106 -17.68 -0.77 -17.24
N LYS A 107 -16.39 -0.47 -17.37
CA LYS A 107 -15.90 0.48 -18.38
C LYS A 107 -14.46 0.22 -18.75
N ILE A 108 -14.11 0.61 -19.97
CA ILE A 108 -12.73 0.59 -20.44
C ILE A 108 -12.04 1.90 -20.01
N LYS A 109 -11.19 1.83 -18.99
CA LYS A 109 -10.24 2.89 -18.64
C LYS A 109 -9.02 2.81 -19.57
N LYS A 110 -8.19 3.86 -19.58
CA LYS A 110 -6.98 3.90 -20.40
C LYS A 110 -6.03 2.71 -20.17
N PRO A 111 -5.72 2.27 -18.93
CA PRO A 111 -4.84 1.12 -18.72
C PRO A 111 -5.54 -0.24 -18.58
N CYS A 112 -6.84 -0.29 -18.30
CA CYS A 112 -7.52 -1.52 -17.90
C CYS A 112 -9.02 -1.50 -18.23
N VAL A 113 -9.67 -2.64 -18.07
CA VAL A 113 -11.12 -2.71 -17.88
C VAL A 113 -11.40 -2.69 -16.38
N THR A 114 -12.34 -1.87 -15.95
CA THR A 114 -12.69 -1.71 -14.54
C THR A 114 -14.15 -1.99 -14.32
N ALA A 115 -14.53 -2.51 -13.16
CA ALA A 115 -15.92 -2.65 -12.78
C ALA A 115 -16.10 -2.77 -11.27
N ASP A 116 -17.33 -2.54 -10.80
CA ASP A 116 -17.71 -2.61 -9.39
C ASP A 116 -18.72 -3.74 -9.16
N TYR A 117 -18.56 -4.47 -8.06
CA TYR A 117 -19.55 -5.43 -7.58
C TYR A 117 -20.06 -5.03 -6.20
N LYS A 118 -21.04 -4.11 -6.19
CA LYS A 118 -21.56 -3.49 -4.96
C LYS A 118 -22.11 -4.45 -3.91
N ALA A 119 -22.48 -5.68 -4.26
CA ALA A 119 -22.98 -6.65 -3.28
C ALA A 119 -21.86 -7.20 -2.38
N ASP A 120 -20.59 -7.05 -2.76
CA ASP A 120 -19.44 -7.64 -2.06
C ASP A 120 -18.30 -6.64 -1.87
N ASP A 121 -18.58 -5.32 -1.91
CA ASP A 121 -17.60 -4.24 -1.77
C ASP A 121 -16.31 -4.55 -2.55
N LEU A 122 -16.44 -4.76 -3.86
CA LEU A 122 -15.36 -5.25 -4.72
C LEU A 122 -15.17 -4.36 -5.94
N HIS A 123 -13.96 -3.85 -6.09
CA HIS A 123 -13.49 -3.13 -7.27
C HIS A 123 -12.48 -4.01 -8.01
N ILE A 124 -12.66 -4.14 -9.32
CA ILE A 124 -11.72 -4.89 -10.16
C ILE A 124 -11.13 -3.98 -11.23
N ASP A 125 -9.83 -4.13 -11.43
CA ASP A 125 -9.07 -3.53 -12.51
C ASP A 125 -8.31 -4.65 -13.24
N ILE A 126 -8.66 -4.89 -14.51
CA ILE A 126 -8.10 -5.94 -15.35
C ILE A 126 -7.27 -5.29 -16.48
N PRO A 127 -5.97 -5.02 -16.26
CA PRO A 127 -5.06 -4.68 -17.33
C PRO A 127 -4.80 -5.91 -18.24
N ILE A 128 -4.67 -5.64 -19.53
CA ILE A 128 -4.42 -6.67 -20.54
C ILE A 128 -3.05 -6.39 -21.15
N TYR A 129 -2.21 -7.40 -21.19
CA TYR A 129 -0.89 -7.34 -21.79
C TYR A 129 -0.80 -8.31 -22.97
N ARG A 130 0.09 -7.99 -23.89
CA ARG A 130 0.68 -8.99 -24.78
C ARG A 130 2.14 -9.23 -24.40
N LYS A 131 2.63 -10.43 -24.66
CA LYS A 131 4.01 -10.83 -24.35
C LYS A 131 4.69 -11.42 -25.57
N TYR A 132 5.92 -11.00 -25.82
CA TYR A 132 6.78 -11.54 -26.86
C TYR A 132 7.62 -12.71 -26.33
N ASP A 133 8.12 -13.57 -27.23
CA ASP A 133 8.99 -14.70 -26.88
C ASP A 133 10.26 -14.30 -26.11
N ASN A 134 10.75 -13.08 -26.36
CA ASN A 134 11.89 -12.52 -25.64
C ASN A 134 11.56 -12.07 -24.19
N GLY A 135 10.31 -12.27 -23.74
CA GLY A 135 9.83 -11.92 -22.41
C GLY A 135 9.31 -10.48 -22.24
N GLN A 136 9.40 -9.63 -23.26
CA GLN A 136 8.92 -8.25 -23.19
C GLN A 136 7.39 -8.19 -23.11
N TYR A 137 6.86 -7.34 -22.22
CA TYR A 137 5.42 -7.06 -22.13
C TYR A 137 5.06 -5.73 -22.80
N GLU A 138 3.86 -5.67 -23.35
CA GLU A 138 3.20 -4.43 -23.74
C GLU A 138 1.77 -4.40 -23.20
N LEU A 139 1.39 -3.26 -22.60
CA LEU A 139 0.07 -3.00 -22.04
C LEU A 139 -0.87 -2.48 -23.13
N ALA A 140 -2.08 -3.01 -23.18
CA ALA A 140 -3.16 -2.44 -23.98
C ALA A 140 -3.56 -1.06 -23.42
N VAL A 141 -3.26 0.02 -24.15
CA VAL A 141 -3.55 1.40 -23.74
C VAL A 141 -4.63 2.01 -24.64
N GLY A 142 -5.64 2.63 -24.01
CA GLY A 142 -6.69 3.41 -24.68
C GLY A 142 -8.08 3.15 -24.08
N LYS A 143 -9.03 4.04 -24.41
CA LYS A 143 -10.45 3.98 -23.99
C LYS A 143 -11.32 3.32 -25.07
N LYS A 144 -12.56 2.96 -24.73
CA LYS A 144 -13.53 2.29 -25.64
C LYS A 144 -13.62 2.93 -27.04
N HIS A 145 -13.57 4.25 -27.12
CA HIS A 145 -13.66 5.03 -28.37
C HIS A 145 -12.39 5.83 -28.67
N SER A 146 -11.22 5.38 -28.19
CA SER A 146 -9.93 6.00 -28.57
C SER A 146 -9.72 5.90 -30.07
N ALA A 147 -9.38 7.02 -30.70
CA ALA A 147 -8.84 7.05 -32.06
C ALA A 147 -7.46 6.36 -32.11
N GLU A 148 -6.97 6.07 -33.32
CA GLU A 148 -5.72 5.32 -33.54
C GLU A 148 -4.50 5.97 -32.90
N ASP A 149 -4.41 7.30 -32.95
CA ASP A 149 -3.37 8.12 -32.33
C ASP A 149 -3.44 8.14 -30.78
N ASN A 150 -4.53 7.64 -30.20
CA ASN A 150 -4.80 7.65 -28.76
C ASN A 150 -4.96 6.24 -28.17
N ARG A 151 -4.48 5.21 -28.88
CA ARG A 151 -4.41 3.83 -28.44
C ARG A 151 -3.08 3.20 -28.88
N GLU A 152 -2.53 2.32 -28.06
CA GLU A 152 -1.26 1.65 -28.36
C GLU A 152 -1.09 0.38 -27.54
N TRP A 153 -0.21 -0.51 -27.99
CA TRP A 153 0.42 -1.51 -27.14
C TRP A 153 1.69 -0.89 -26.54
N ALA A 154 1.59 -0.36 -25.32
CA ALA A 154 2.66 0.41 -24.68
C ALA A 154 3.63 -0.50 -23.92
N LYS A 155 4.94 -0.37 -24.15
CA LYS A 155 5.98 -1.09 -23.39
C LYS A 155 5.78 -1.00 -21.88
N SER A 156 5.89 -2.14 -21.21
CA SER A 156 5.71 -2.25 -19.77
C SER A 156 6.55 -3.40 -19.21
N ALA A 157 6.93 -3.30 -17.93
CA ALA A 157 7.63 -4.36 -17.21
C ALA A 157 6.95 -4.66 -15.86
N PRO A 158 5.71 -5.18 -15.87
CA PRO A 158 4.91 -5.31 -14.65
C PRO A 158 5.49 -6.31 -13.64
N ARG A 159 6.02 -7.45 -14.10
CA ARG A 159 6.67 -8.44 -13.21
C ARG A 159 7.95 -7.88 -12.60
N GLU A 160 8.81 -7.27 -13.43
CA GLU A 160 10.02 -6.61 -12.94
C GLU A 160 9.72 -5.52 -11.91
N LEU A 161 8.62 -4.77 -12.07
CA LEU A 161 8.22 -3.77 -11.08
C LEU A 161 7.82 -4.42 -9.74
N ILE A 162 7.03 -5.49 -9.78
CA ILE A 162 6.63 -6.25 -8.59
C ILE A 162 7.87 -6.80 -7.89
N ASP A 163 8.77 -7.44 -8.65
CA ASP A 163 10.02 -8.00 -8.16
C ASP A 163 10.91 -6.91 -7.58
N TRP A 164 11.06 -5.78 -8.27
CA TRP A 164 11.83 -4.65 -7.79
C TRP A 164 11.28 -4.12 -6.47
N VAL A 165 9.97 -3.98 -6.30
CA VAL A 165 9.37 -3.53 -5.01
C VAL A 165 9.57 -4.57 -3.92
N ASN A 166 9.49 -5.86 -4.24
CA ASN A 166 9.61 -6.95 -3.28
C ASN A 166 11.06 -7.34 -2.95
N ASN A 167 12.03 -6.98 -3.77
CA ASN A 167 13.44 -7.37 -3.63
C ASN A 167 14.07 -6.81 -2.35
N TYR A 168 14.85 -7.61 -1.63
CA TYR A 168 15.63 -7.15 -0.48
C TYR A 168 16.80 -8.10 -0.28
N ASP A 169 17.86 -7.64 0.39
CA ASP A 169 18.98 -8.50 0.73
C ASP A 169 18.63 -9.33 1.97
N ALA A 170 18.36 -10.62 1.77
CA ALA A 170 18.07 -11.55 2.86
C ALA A 170 19.30 -11.89 3.71
N ASN A 171 20.51 -11.65 3.20
CA ASN A 171 21.77 -11.89 3.91
C ASN A 171 22.23 -10.67 4.71
N GLU A 172 21.65 -9.50 4.47
CA GLU A 172 21.90 -8.31 5.28
C GLU A 172 21.47 -8.56 6.72
N ALA A 173 22.23 -8.02 7.69
CA ALA A 173 21.85 -8.05 9.09
C ALA A 173 20.42 -7.48 9.26
N TYR A 174 19.53 -8.33 9.80
CA TYR A 174 18.11 -8.05 9.97
C TYR A 174 17.35 -7.73 8.66
N GLY A 175 17.82 -8.22 7.50
CA GLY A 175 17.26 -7.91 6.18
C GLY A 175 15.75 -8.16 6.07
N SER A 176 15.25 -9.28 6.62
CA SER A 176 13.80 -9.55 6.67
C SER A 176 13.05 -8.51 7.51
N ASN A 177 13.57 -8.14 8.68
CA ASN A 177 12.95 -7.13 9.56
C ASN A 177 12.97 -5.74 8.90
N LYS A 178 14.05 -5.40 8.18
CA LYS A 178 14.16 -4.16 7.40
C LYS A 178 13.12 -4.12 6.29
N HIS A 179 12.94 -5.23 5.57
CA HIS A 179 11.92 -5.33 4.53
C HIS A 179 10.49 -5.20 5.08
N ASP A 180 10.23 -5.83 6.22
CA ASP A 180 8.93 -5.68 6.89
C ASP A 180 8.71 -4.25 7.38
N GLN A 181 9.75 -3.57 7.89
CA GLN A 181 9.69 -2.15 8.23
C GLN A 181 9.41 -1.29 7.00
N PHE A 182 10.08 -1.52 5.88
CA PHE A 182 9.79 -0.87 4.60
C PHE A 182 8.30 -1.00 4.23
N ARG A 183 7.75 -2.22 4.26
CA ARG A 183 6.34 -2.47 3.95
C ARG A 183 5.39 -1.74 4.92
N ARG A 184 5.75 -1.60 6.19
CA ARG A 184 4.98 -0.81 7.17
C ARG A 184 5.02 0.67 6.83
N ILE A 185 6.20 1.23 6.55
CA ILE A 185 6.36 2.65 6.15
C ILE A 185 5.54 2.98 4.90
N VAL A 186 5.55 2.12 3.87
CA VAL A 186 4.71 2.32 2.68
C VAL A 186 3.24 2.37 3.04
N ARG A 187 2.75 1.47 3.89
CA ARG A 187 1.34 1.45 4.31
C ARG A 187 0.98 2.69 5.13
N TYR A 188 1.84 3.13 6.05
CA TYR A 188 1.62 4.35 6.84
C TYR A 188 1.46 5.56 5.92
N LEU A 189 2.34 5.72 4.92
CA LEU A 189 2.26 6.84 3.98
C LEU A 189 1.07 6.74 3.02
N LYS A 190 0.65 5.54 2.62
CA LYS A 190 -0.59 5.36 1.85
C LYS A 190 -1.82 5.76 2.67
N ARG A 191 -1.90 5.34 3.94
CA ARG A 191 -3.00 5.69 4.84
C ARG A 191 -3.01 7.19 5.16
N TRP A 192 -1.84 7.76 5.47
CA TRP A 192 -1.67 9.20 5.67
C TRP A 192 -2.12 10.01 4.46
N ARG A 193 -1.75 9.59 3.23
CA ARG A 193 -2.23 10.21 1.99
C ARG A 193 -3.77 10.17 1.93
N ASN A 194 -4.37 9.02 2.25
CA ASN A 194 -5.82 8.88 2.17
C ASN A 194 -6.58 9.74 3.19
N PHE A 195 -6.01 9.92 4.38
CA PHE A 195 -6.55 10.77 5.44
C PHE A 195 -6.34 12.27 5.19
N THR A 196 -5.20 12.65 4.61
CA THR A 196 -4.73 14.06 4.58
C THR A 196 -5.15 14.84 3.34
N PHE A 197 -5.43 14.16 2.23
CA PHE A 197 -5.68 14.77 0.93
C PHE A 197 -7.13 14.56 0.48
N GLY A 198 -7.76 15.64 0.03
CA GLY A 198 -9.03 15.55 -0.68
C GLY A 198 -8.90 14.81 -2.02
N ASP A 199 -10.01 14.31 -2.53
CA ASP A 199 -10.08 13.38 -3.67
C ASP A 199 -9.32 13.85 -4.91
N ASP A 200 -9.43 15.13 -5.26
CA ASP A 200 -8.83 15.70 -6.47
C ASP A 200 -7.31 15.57 -6.53
N VAL A 201 -6.65 15.66 -5.37
CA VAL A 201 -5.19 15.56 -5.25
C VAL A 201 -4.79 14.14 -4.90
N ARG A 202 -5.54 13.49 -3.99
CA ARG A 202 -5.31 12.11 -3.55
C ARG A 202 -5.19 11.15 -4.73
N ARG A 203 -6.10 11.23 -5.71
CA ARG A 203 -6.11 10.38 -6.91
C ARG A 203 -4.91 10.58 -7.85
N LYS A 204 -4.14 11.65 -7.66
CA LYS A 204 -2.92 11.98 -8.42
C LYS A 204 -1.65 11.61 -7.65
N ILE A 205 -1.76 11.24 -6.37
CA ILE A 205 -0.67 10.69 -5.56
C ILE A 205 -0.76 9.17 -5.62
N TYR A 206 -0.18 8.60 -6.67
CA TYR A 206 -0.26 7.16 -6.94
C TYR A 206 0.47 6.34 -5.87
N SER A 207 -0.14 5.21 -5.45
CA SER A 207 0.46 4.33 -4.44
C SER A 207 1.80 3.75 -4.88
N ILE A 208 1.98 3.48 -6.18
CA ILE A 208 3.26 3.06 -6.72
C ILE A 208 4.33 4.15 -6.62
N GLY A 209 3.95 5.43 -6.78
CA GLY A 209 4.85 6.57 -6.57
C GLY A 209 5.35 6.62 -5.12
N ILE A 210 4.45 6.43 -4.15
CA ILE A 210 4.83 6.31 -2.73
C ILE A 210 5.79 5.12 -2.51
N ALA A 211 5.47 3.94 -3.05
CA ALA A 211 6.31 2.76 -2.86
C ALA A 211 7.73 2.93 -3.44
N VAL A 212 7.85 3.53 -4.64
CA VAL A 212 9.14 3.83 -5.27
C VAL A 212 9.94 4.84 -4.44
N MET A 213 9.32 5.98 -4.09
CA MET A 213 9.98 7.01 -3.29
C MET A 213 10.47 6.48 -1.94
N VAL A 214 9.64 5.68 -1.26
CA VAL A 214 10.02 5.04 0.00
C VAL A 214 11.16 4.06 -0.22
N LYS A 215 11.07 3.18 -1.22
CA LYS A 215 12.09 2.15 -1.43
C LYS A 215 13.48 2.73 -1.73
N GLU A 216 13.53 3.76 -2.57
CA GLU A 216 14.78 4.43 -2.95
C GLU A 216 15.35 5.32 -1.84
N SER A 217 14.54 5.69 -0.84
CA SER A 217 14.92 6.59 0.26
C SER A 217 14.87 5.90 1.62
N PHE A 218 14.68 4.58 1.66
CA PHE A 218 14.39 3.86 2.88
C PHE A 218 15.59 3.87 3.82
N VAL A 219 15.38 4.39 5.02
CA VAL A 219 16.39 4.36 6.08
C VAL A 219 15.83 3.55 7.24
N SER A 220 16.29 2.30 7.37
CA SER A 220 15.85 1.42 8.45
C SER A 220 16.31 1.93 9.82
N SER A 221 15.54 1.62 10.85
CA SER A 221 15.93 1.79 12.25
C SER A 221 15.59 0.51 13.00
N ILE A 222 16.62 -0.29 13.25
CA ILE A 222 16.55 -1.57 13.95
C ILE A 222 17.74 -1.63 14.91
N ASN A 223 17.51 -1.99 16.16
CA ASN A 223 18.58 -2.12 17.15
C ASN A 223 19.38 -3.44 16.97
N ASP A 224 20.43 -3.61 17.76
CA ASP A 224 21.32 -4.79 17.69
C ASP A 224 20.64 -6.11 18.07
N GLU A 225 19.41 -6.07 18.59
CA GLU A 225 18.59 -7.24 18.92
C GLU A 225 17.51 -7.54 17.87
N GLY A 226 17.46 -6.76 16.78
CA GLY A 226 16.49 -6.94 15.70
C GLY A 226 15.12 -6.29 15.94
N PHE A 227 14.99 -5.45 16.99
CA PHE A 227 13.76 -4.72 17.27
C PHE A 227 13.66 -3.43 16.44
N PRO A 228 12.56 -3.23 15.69
CA PRO A 228 12.39 -2.04 14.86
C PRO A 228 11.93 -0.82 15.68
N ASP A 229 12.34 0.37 15.22
CA ASP A 229 11.78 1.67 15.60
C ASP A 229 11.19 2.36 14.35
N ASP A 230 9.89 2.22 14.19
CA ASP A 230 9.16 2.73 13.03
C ASP A 230 9.02 4.25 13.03
N LEU A 231 9.02 4.92 14.20
CA LEU A 231 8.97 6.38 14.25
C LEU A 231 10.26 6.95 13.64
N THR A 232 11.41 6.46 14.10
CA THR A 232 12.71 6.90 13.59
C THR A 232 12.89 6.53 12.12
N ALA A 233 12.52 5.32 11.71
CA ALA A 233 12.60 4.90 10.31
C ALA A 233 11.71 5.75 9.39
N LEU A 234 10.47 6.05 9.81
CA LEU A 234 9.56 6.90 9.05
C LEU A 234 10.11 8.33 8.90
N ARG A 235 10.59 8.93 10.00
CA ARG A 235 11.20 10.27 10.00
C ARG A 235 12.38 10.35 9.04
N LYS A 236 13.37 9.46 9.21
CA LYS A 236 14.58 9.42 8.36
C LYS A 236 14.23 9.16 6.90
N THR A 237 13.25 8.30 6.61
CA THR A 237 12.81 8.02 5.23
C THR A 237 12.14 9.25 4.61
N ILE A 238 11.25 9.95 5.33
CA ILE A 238 10.61 11.18 4.82
C ILE A 238 11.64 12.29 4.63
N ASP A 239 12.58 12.45 5.56
CA ASP A 239 13.68 13.40 5.43
C ASP A 239 14.53 13.12 4.19
N HIS A 240 14.87 11.85 3.96
CA HIS A 240 15.59 11.41 2.76
C HIS A 240 14.81 11.71 1.47
N ILE A 241 13.50 11.43 1.45
CA ILE A 241 12.59 11.79 0.34
C ILE A 241 12.62 13.30 0.04
N LEU A 242 12.61 14.15 1.08
CA LEU A 242 12.48 15.59 0.93
C LEU A 242 13.80 16.30 0.60
N ASN A 243 14.91 15.81 1.16
CA ASN A 243 16.15 16.58 1.23
C ASN A 243 17.33 15.93 0.49
N TYR A 244 17.28 14.63 0.21
CA TYR A 244 18.40 13.88 -0.39
C TYR A 244 18.05 13.22 -1.72
N ARG A 245 16.78 13.28 -2.14
CA ARG A 245 16.32 12.87 -3.46
C ARG A 245 15.82 14.08 -4.25
N SER A 246 16.05 14.08 -5.55
CA SER A 246 15.60 15.13 -6.45
C SER A 246 14.13 14.96 -6.90
N TYR A 247 13.26 14.39 -6.06
CA TYR A 247 11.86 14.18 -6.43
C TYR A 247 11.08 15.48 -6.53
N PHE A 248 11.44 16.49 -5.74
CA PHE A 248 10.76 17.78 -5.72
C PHE A 248 11.69 18.88 -6.19
N THR A 249 11.29 19.62 -7.23
CA THR A 249 12.04 20.78 -7.73
C THR A 249 11.21 22.03 -7.54
N GLN A 250 11.79 23.06 -6.92
CA GLN A 250 11.13 24.35 -6.82
C GLN A 250 11.08 25.01 -8.20
N VAL A 251 9.88 25.38 -8.65
CA VAL A 251 9.65 26.00 -9.97
C VAL A 251 9.18 27.46 -9.86
N ASP A 252 8.72 27.87 -8.68
CA ASP A 252 8.29 29.24 -8.35
C ASP A 252 8.30 29.41 -6.83
N VAL A 253 7.99 30.60 -6.33
CA VAL A 253 7.76 30.86 -4.90
C VAL A 253 6.68 29.90 -4.38
N ASP A 254 7.06 29.07 -3.41
CA ASP A 254 6.21 28.04 -2.80
C ASP A 254 5.55 27.03 -3.75
N LYS A 255 6.04 26.88 -4.99
CA LYS A 255 5.57 25.86 -5.95
C LYS A 255 6.66 24.85 -6.26
N TYR A 256 6.28 23.59 -6.24
CA TYR A 256 7.16 22.45 -6.48
C TYR A 256 6.57 21.54 -7.55
N SER A 257 7.38 21.13 -8.53
CA SER A 257 7.09 19.96 -9.35
C SER A 257 7.49 18.69 -8.60
N VAL A 258 6.73 17.60 -8.80
CA VAL A 258 7.15 16.25 -8.41
C VAL A 258 7.50 15.43 -9.66
N ASN A 259 8.61 14.70 -9.60
CA ASN A 259 9.07 13.79 -10.64
C ASN A 259 9.58 12.50 -9.98
N VAL A 260 9.05 11.35 -10.40
CA VAL A 260 9.48 10.04 -9.91
C VAL A 260 9.53 9.08 -11.08
N THR A 261 10.74 8.71 -11.49
CA THR A 261 10.99 7.76 -12.58
C THR A 261 10.63 6.34 -12.14
N LEU A 262 9.90 5.59 -12.97
CA LEU A 262 9.75 4.15 -12.75
C LEU A 262 11.12 3.46 -12.77
N PRO A 263 11.39 2.52 -11.85
CA PRO A 263 12.69 1.84 -11.77
C PRO A 263 12.88 0.76 -12.84
N VAL A 264 11.88 0.52 -13.67
CA VAL A 264 11.85 -0.49 -14.73
C VAL A 264 11.27 0.09 -16.02
N CYS A 265 11.45 -0.62 -17.13
CA CYS A 265 10.93 -0.22 -18.44
C CYS A 265 9.42 0.15 -18.36
N PRO A 266 8.99 1.32 -18.90
CA PRO A 266 9.73 2.21 -19.82
C PRO A 266 10.43 3.39 -19.14
N TYR A 267 10.70 3.35 -17.83
CA TYR A 267 11.35 4.44 -17.08
C TYR A 267 10.61 5.78 -17.21
N ARG A 268 9.28 5.75 -17.34
CA ARG A 268 8.46 6.97 -17.41
C ARG A 268 8.36 7.64 -16.04
N ASP A 269 8.16 8.96 -16.05
CA ASP A 269 7.75 9.68 -14.85
C ASP A 269 6.32 9.30 -14.45
N ILE A 270 6.18 8.78 -13.23
CA ILE A 270 4.91 8.41 -12.60
C ILE A 270 3.97 9.62 -12.54
N PHE A 271 4.50 10.83 -12.33
CA PHE A 271 3.73 12.06 -12.13
C PHE A 271 3.64 12.96 -13.36
N HIS A 272 4.03 12.48 -14.55
CA HIS A 272 4.11 13.26 -15.79
C HIS A 272 2.87 14.12 -16.11
N SER A 273 1.67 13.65 -15.75
CA SER A 273 0.39 14.31 -16.06
C SER A 273 -0.10 15.28 -14.96
N SER A 274 0.58 15.35 -13.81
CA SER A 274 0.17 16.24 -12.74
C SER A 274 1.29 16.57 -11.74
N SER A 275 2.35 17.23 -12.23
CA SER A 275 3.57 17.43 -11.44
C SER A 275 3.52 18.65 -10.49
N ILE A 276 3.05 19.83 -10.92
CA ILE A 276 3.20 21.06 -10.11
C ILE A 276 2.18 21.15 -8.96
N VAL A 277 0.88 21.04 -9.25
CA VAL A 277 -0.16 21.16 -8.21
C VAL A 277 -0.04 20.03 -7.19
N THR A 278 0.10 18.80 -7.69
CA THR A 278 0.30 17.61 -6.84
C THR A 278 1.61 17.71 -6.08
N GLY A 279 2.72 18.08 -6.75
CA GLY A 279 4.04 18.16 -6.12
C GLY A 279 4.11 19.19 -5.00
N THR A 280 3.52 20.36 -5.22
CA THR A 280 3.44 21.41 -4.19
C THR A 280 2.69 20.93 -2.96
N GLN A 281 1.49 20.38 -3.12
CA GLN A 281 0.70 19.91 -1.99
C GLN A 281 1.34 18.70 -1.31
N PHE A 282 1.87 17.77 -2.10
CA PHE A 282 2.48 16.54 -1.59
C PHE A 282 3.73 16.86 -0.77
N ARG A 283 4.65 17.69 -1.30
CA ARG A 283 5.84 18.13 -0.58
C ARG A 283 5.50 18.87 0.70
N ASN A 284 4.62 19.87 0.64
CA ASN A 284 4.29 20.70 1.80
C ASN A 284 3.66 19.88 2.92
N LYS A 285 2.75 18.95 2.58
CA LYS A 285 2.13 18.05 3.56
C LYS A 285 3.12 17.01 4.08
N LEU A 286 4.04 16.47 3.26
CA LEU A 286 5.13 15.61 3.74
C LEU A 286 6.05 16.34 4.72
N SER A 287 6.42 17.59 4.43
CA SER A 287 7.22 18.42 5.35
C SER A 287 6.48 18.71 6.66
N ALA A 288 5.15 18.91 6.61
CA ALA A 288 4.34 19.05 7.82
C ALA A 288 4.23 17.74 8.62
N LEU A 289 4.13 16.60 7.95
CA LEU A 289 4.19 15.28 8.58
C LEU A 289 5.54 15.07 9.28
N LEU A 290 6.66 15.35 8.61
CA LEU A 290 7.99 15.23 9.22
C LEU A 290 8.11 16.05 10.50
N LYS A 291 7.71 17.32 10.46
CA LYS A 291 7.67 18.21 11.64
C LYS A 291 6.79 17.65 12.77
N THR A 292 5.69 16.99 12.43
CA THR A 292 4.80 16.36 13.43
C THR A 292 5.50 15.16 14.06
N LEU A 293 6.17 14.33 13.27
CA LEU A 293 6.92 13.17 13.77
C LEU A 293 8.15 13.58 14.60
N ASP A 294 8.80 14.70 14.27
CA ASP A 294 9.86 15.27 15.09
C ASP A 294 9.33 15.66 16.48
N LYS A 295 8.18 16.36 16.54
CA LYS A 295 7.52 16.67 17.82
C LYS A 295 7.13 15.42 18.61
N VAL A 296 6.70 14.35 17.94
CA VAL A 296 6.39 13.07 18.60
C VAL A 296 7.65 12.47 19.22
N ALA A 297 8.79 12.56 18.54
CA ALA A 297 10.06 12.05 19.05
C ALA A 297 10.60 12.84 20.25
N ASP A 298 10.32 14.15 20.31
CA ASP A 298 10.74 15.04 21.39
C ASP A 298 9.75 15.05 22.58
N GLU A 299 8.56 14.46 22.42
CA GLU A 299 7.53 14.41 23.46
C GLU A 299 7.75 13.21 24.41
N GLU A 300 7.72 13.46 25.71
CA GLU A 300 7.93 12.43 26.74
C GLU A 300 6.64 11.70 27.11
N GLN A 301 5.48 12.36 26.98
CA GLN A 301 4.19 11.79 27.38
C GLN A 301 3.61 10.93 26.25
N GLU A 302 3.49 9.61 26.50
CA GLU A 302 2.90 8.64 25.55
C GLU A 302 1.53 9.11 25.04
N SER A 303 0.69 9.67 25.92
CA SER A 303 -0.64 10.19 25.57
C SER A 303 -0.61 11.30 24.51
N LYS A 304 0.31 12.27 24.65
CA LYS A 304 0.50 13.35 23.67
C LYS A 304 1.14 12.86 22.39
N GLN A 305 2.06 11.90 22.46
CA GLN A 305 2.59 11.21 21.26
C GLN A 305 1.45 10.57 20.45
N CYS A 306 0.54 9.86 21.12
CA CYS A 306 -0.64 9.28 20.50
C CYS A 306 -1.55 10.33 19.85
N GLU A 307 -1.84 11.43 20.56
CA GLU A 307 -2.69 12.51 20.03
C GLU A 307 -2.10 13.10 18.74
N LEU A 308 -0.80 13.41 18.73
CA LEU A 308 -0.09 13.92 17.56
C LEU A 308 -0.14 12.92 16.40
N LEU A 309 0.03 11.62 16.66
CA LEU A 309 -0.01 10.58 15.63
C LEU A 309 -1.43 10.35 15.09
N ARG A 310 -2.46 10.40 15.93
CA ARG A 310 -3.86 10.34 15.48
C ARG A 310 -4.24 11.55 14.63
N ASN A 311 -3.75 12.73 14.96
CA ASN A 311 -3.93 13.92 14.13
C ASN A 311 -3.27 13.78 12.73
N ALA A 312 -2.25 12.93 12.60
CA ALA A 312 -1.59 12.65 11.33
C ALA A 312 -2.18 11.46 10.56
N PHE A 313 -2.56 10.38 11.25
CA PHE A 313 -2.94 9.09 10.64
C PHE A 313 -4.43 8.77 10.76
N GLY A 314 -5.19 9.56 11.51
CA GLY A 314 -6.59 9.34 11.81
C GLY A 314 -6.82 8.31 12.92
N GLU A 315 -8.09 7.94 13.09
CA GLU A 315 -8.60 7.12 14.18
C GLU A 315 -8.10 5.66 14.16
N ASP A 316 -7.54 5.19 13.04
CA ASP A 316 -6.93 3.86 12.95
C ASP A 316 -5.64 3.76 13.78
N PHE A 317 -4.99 4.89 14.07
CA PHE A 317 -3.88 4.90 15.03
C PHE A 317 -4.46 4.79 16.45
N PRO A 318 -3.99 3.84 17.27
CA PRO A 318 -4.64 3.53 18.54
C PRO A 318 -4.56 4.69 19.53
N GLU A 319 -5.62 4.83 20.32
CA GLU A 319 -5.59 5.69 21.50
C GLU A 319 -4.53 5.22 22.50
N CYS A 320 -3.98 6.18 23.22
CA CYS A 320 -3.34 5.89 24.48
C CYS A 320 -4.45 5.84 25.53
N ALA A 321 -4.79 4.64 26.02
CA ALA A 321 -5.59 4.56 27.23
C ALA A 321 -4.90 5.42 28.29
N GLU A 322 -5.65 6.33 28.93
CA GLU A 322 -5.18 6.90 30.18
C GLU A 322 -4.80 5.70 31.05
N THR A 323 -3.56 5.66 31.53
CA THR A 323 -3.27 4.80 32.66
C THR A 323 -4.25 5.24 33.73
N SER A 324 -5.35 4.50 33.88
CA SER A 324 -6.06 4.45 35.15
C SER A 324 -4.95 4.23 36.14
N SER A 325 -4.70 5.25 36.95
CA SER A 325 -3.86 5.15 38.12
C SER A 325 -4.35 3.92 38.85
N ALA A 326 -3.66 2.81 38.65
CA ALA A 326 -3.86 1.62 39.43
C ALA A 326 -3.47 2.08 40.82
N SER A 327 -4.49 2.46 41.57
CA SER A 327 -4.47 2.71 42.99
C SER A 327 -3.50 1.71 43.58
N SER A 328 -2.42 2.24 44.14
CA SER A 328 -1.54 1.53 45.06
C SER A 328 -2.38 1.09 46.25
N ASN A 329 -3.15 0.02 46.07
CA ASN A 329 -3.61 -0.79 47.18
C ASN A 329 -2.36 -1.49 47.69
N ALA A 330 -1.63 -0.76 48.54
CA ALA A 330 -0.72 -1.33 49.49
C ALA A 330 -1.45 -2.48 50.17
N VAL A 331 -1.08 -3.70 49.81
CA VAL A 331 -1.41 -4.88 50.58
C VAL A 331 -0.76 -4.63 51.94
N LYS A 332 -1.58 -4.22 52.92
CA LYS A 332 -1.20 -4.26 54.33
C LYS A 332 -0.95 -5.72 54.67
N THR A 333 0.31 -6.13 54.65
CA THR A 333 0.75 -7.35 55.31
C THR A 333 0.53 -7.14 56.80
N VAL A 334 -0.62 -7.61 57.30
CA VAL A 334 -0.89 -7.69 58.74
C VAL A 334 -0.01 -8.82 59.28
N PHE A 335 1.05 -8.46 59.99
CA PHE A 335 1.73 -9.40 60.88
C PHE A 335 0.76 -9.77 62.00
N ALA A 336 0.35 -11.04 62.05
CA ALA A 336 -0.34 -11.58 63.21
C ALA A 336 0.66 -11.74 64.36
N SER A 337 0.59 -10.84 65.34
CA SER A 337 1.20 -11.06 66.65
C SER A 337 0.35 -12.06 67.43
N ALA A 338 0.77 -13.33 67.45
CA ALA A 338 0.29 -14.30 68.42
C ALA A 338 1.16 -14.20 69.68
N GLY A 339 0.56 -13.65 70.74
CA GLY A 339 1.13 -13.57 72.07
C GLY A 339 1.30 -14.94 72.73
N VAL A 340 2.24 -14.95 73.67
CA VAL A 340 2.70 -16.04 74.52
C VAL A 340 1.61 -16.47 75.54
N VAL A 341 1.85 -17.66 76.13
CA VAL A 341 1.39 -18.22 77.42
C VAL A 341 0.43 -19.41 77.23
N GLY A 342 0.66 -20.62 77.77
CA GLY A 342 1.56 -20.99 78.85
C GLY A 342 1.83 -22.50 78.98
N THR A 343 2.61 -22.78 80.01
CA THR A 343 3.21 -24.02 80.50
C THR A 343 2.24 -25.19 80.71
N SER A 344 2.72 -26.43 80.51
CA SER A 344 2.45 -27.57 81.42
C SER A 344 3.10 -28.87 80.93
N GLN A 345 4.14 -29.31 81.64
CA GLN A 345 4.42 -30.69 82.13
C GLN A 345 4.25 -31.90 81.19
N GLY A 346 5.30 -32.73 81.13
CA GLY A 346 5.14 -34.16 81.42
C GLY A 346 5.87 -35.15 80.52
N ALA A 347 6.91 -35.75 81.11
CA ALA A 347 7.61 -37.00 80.77
C ALA A 347 8.54 -37.04 79.54
#